data_AF-A0A3M6U7N5-F1
#
_entry.id   AF-A0A3M6U7N5-F1
#
_cell.length_a   1.000
_cell.length_b   1.000
_cell.length_c   1.000
_cell.angle_alpha   90.00
_cell.angle_beta   90.00
_cell.angle_gamma   90.00
#
_symmetry.space_group_name_H-M   'P 1'
#
loop_
_entity.id
_entity.type
_entity.pdbx_description
1 polymer ?
#
loop_
_entity_poly.entity_id
_entity_poly.type
_entity_poly.pdbx_seq_one_letter_code
_entity_poly.pdbx_strand_id
1 'polypeptide(L)'
;MRSLVDCLAICAIFVWVPALGKPVKNSEWIELSYPFNNETIYWPTAMSFHHSLVFENFTADGYYYASYDISASEHGGTHIDAPRHFAAGKWTTDQIPLDHLIGPAIKIDLSTKADKLIGLSFIITYMLENILKILGEVMRVT
;
A
#
# COMPACT_ATOMS: atom_id res chain seq x y z
N MET A 1 28.71 -11.19 -11.13
CA MET A 1 28.08 -12.39 -11.72
C MET A 1 26.92 -12.76 -10.82
N ARG A 2 25.68 -12.65 -11.31
CA ARG A 2 24.48 -13.10 -10.56
C ARG A 2 24.52 -14.63 -10.58
N SER A 3 24.53 -15.28 -9.42
CA SER A 3 24.67 -16.73 -9.36
C SER A 3 23.34 -17.38 -9.76
N LEU A 4 23.39 -18.56 -10.39
CA LEU A 4 22.18 -19.35 -10.68
C LEU A 4 21.32 -19.60 -9.42
N VAL A 5 21.95 -19.57 -8.25
CA VAL A 5 21.33 -19.72 -6.93
C VAL A 5 20.39 -18.55 -6.62
N ASP A 6 20.77 -17.32 -6.99
CA ASP A 6 19.95 -16.11 -6.77
C ASP A 6 18.65 -16.17 -7.59
N CYS A 7 18.72 -16.63 -8.85
CA CYS A 7 17.54 -16.81 -9.69
C CYS A 7 16.63 -17.95 -9.18
N LEU A 8 17.21 -19.07 -8.74
CA LEU A 8 16.44 -20.21 -8.23
C LEU A 8 15.72 -19.87 -6.92
N ALA A 9 16.35 -19.08 -6.04
CA ALA A 9 15.73 -18.60 -4.82
C ALA A 9 14.55 -17.64 -5.07
N ILE A 10 14.70 -16.71 -6.02
CA ILE A 10 13.62 -15.81 -6.43
C ILE A 10 12.42 -16.62 -6.96
N CYS A 11 12.67 -17.62 -7.84
CA CYS A 11 11.62 -18.50 -8.34
C CYS A 11 10.93 -19.29 -7.22
N ALA A 12 11.67 -19.77 -6.22
CA ALA A 12 11.08 -20.50 -5.10
C ALA A 12 10.13 -19.60 -4.26
N ILE A 13 10.46 -18.32 -4.06
CA ILE A 13 9.60 -17.39 -3.32
C ILE A 13 8.29 -17.11 -4.07
N PHE A 14 8.35 -16.83 -5.38
CA PHE A 14 7.15 -16.57 -6.19
C PHE A 14 6.25 -17.80 -6.37
N VAL A 15 6.80 -19.01 -6.28
CA VAL A 15 6.03 -20.26 -6.38
C VAL A 15 5.39 -20.65 -5.04
N TRP A 16 6.03 -20.36 -3.91
CA TRP A 16 5.57 -20.85 -2.60
C TRP A 16 4.71 -19.86 -1.80
N VAL A 17 4.86 -18.55 -1.98
CA VAL A 17 4.06 -17.53 -1.27
C VAL A 17 2.55 -17.61 -1.60
N PRO A 18 2.13 -17.77 -2.88
CA PRO A 18 0.71 -17.91 -3.21
C PRO A 18 0.07 -19.16 -2.58
N ALA A 19 0.85 -20.22 -2.35
CA ALA A 19 0.37 -21.48 -1.79
C ALA A 19 0.13 -21.42 -0.26
N LEU A 20 0.72 -20.44 0.43
CA LEU A 20 0.68 -20.32 1.89
C LEU A 20 -0.27 -19.23 2.40
N GLY A 21 -0.70 -18.29 1.54
CA GLY A 21 -1.63 -17.21 1.88
C GLY A 21 -3.08 -17.64 1.98
N LYS A 22 -3.41 -18.65 2.82
CA LYS A 22 -4.80 -18.91 3.18
C LYS A 22 -5.23 -17.88 4.22
N PRO A 23 -6.40 -17.23 4.06
CA PRO A 23 -6.93 -16.32 5.08
C PRO A 23 -6.96 -17.03 6.43
N VAL A 24 -6.40 -16.41 7.47
CA VAL A 24 -6.48 -17.00 8.80
C VAL A 24 -7.94 -16.93 9.24
N LYS A 25 -8.44 -18.04 9.74
CA LYS A 25 -9.80 -18.09 10.28
C LYS A 25 -9.87 -17.14 11.47
N ASN A 26 -10.77 -16.15 11.41
CA ASN A 26 -10.96 -15.09 12.41
C ASN A 26 -9.85 -14.02 12.45
N SER A 27 -9.26 -13.66 11.31
CA SER A 27 -8.36 -12.49 11.26
C SER A 27 -9.11 -11.17 11.48
N GLU A 28 -8.38 -10.22 12.05
CA GLU A 28 -8.84 -8.84 12.26
C GLU A 28 -8.31 -7.95 11.15
N TRP A 29 -9.15 -7.02 10.68
CA TRP A 29 -8.71 -5.99 9.75
C TRP A 29 -7.81 -4.99 10.47
N ILE A 30 -6.58 -4.84 9.99
CA ILE A 30 -5.64 -3.83 10.47
C ILE A 30 -5.71 -2.63 9.52
N GLU A 31 -5.99 -1.45 10.07
CA GLU A 31 -5.93 -0.20 9.33
C GLU A 31 -4.45 0.23 9.15
N LEU A 32 -4.04 0.47 7.90
CA LEU A 32 -2.70 0.89 7.49
C LEU A 32 -2.66 2.30 6.87
N SER A 33 -3.73 3.07 6.99
CA SER A 33 -3.87 4.41 6.44
C SER A 33 -3.65 5.49 7.50
N TYR A 34 -3.19 6.66 7.05
CA TYR A 34 -3.18 7.85 7.89
C TYR A 34 -4.53 8.55 7.85
N PRO A 35 -4.93 9.28 8.92
CA PRO A 35 -6.07 10.19 8.86
C PRO A 35 -5.93 11.19 7.70
N PHE A 36 -7.03 11.41 6.98
CA PHE A 36 -7.06 12.25 5.79
C PHE A 36 -7.86 13.53 6.06
N ASN A 37 -7.16 14.66 6.21
CA ASN A 37 -7.72 15.95 6.60
C ASN A 37 -6.81 17.11 6.14
N ASN A 38 -7.15 18.36 6.50
CA ASN A 38 -6.40 19.56 6.06
C ASN A 38 -4.96 19.63 6.60
N GLU A 39 -4.55 18.72 7.49
CA GLU A 39 -3.18 18.58 8.00
C GLU A 39 -2.41 17.45 7.31
N THR A 40 -3.05 16.71 6.39
CA THR A 40 -2.40 15.64 5.62
C THR A 40 -1.19 16.19 4.88
N ILE A 41 -0.07 15.46 4.96
CA ILE A 41 1.19 15.82 4.32
C ILE A 41 1.12 15.53 2.82
N TYR A 42 1.56 16.50 2.03
CA TYR A 42 1.73 16.45 0.58
C TYR A 42 3.15 16.84 0.19
N TRP A 43 3.56 16.51 -1.03
CA TRP A 43 4.77 17.06 -1.62
C TRP A 43 4.74 18.59 -1.61
N PRO A 44 5.85 19.30 -1.30
CA PRO A 44 5.85 20.76 -1.13
C PRO A 44 5.33 21.58 -2.33
N THR A 45 5.33 21.01 -3.53
CA THR A 45 4.84 21.66 -4.76
C THR A 45 3.46 21.20 -5.20
N ALA A 46 2.85 20.24 -4.48
CA ALA A 46 1.53 19.73 -4.75
C ALA A 46 0.45 20.59 -4.06
N MET A 47 -0.76 20.58 -4.60
CA MET A 47 -1.93 21.11 -3.90
C MET A 47 -2.25 20.20 -2.71
N SER A 48 -2.27 20.78 -1.50
CA SER A 48 -2.69 20.12 -0.27
C SER A 48 -4.16 19.73 -0.30
N PHE A 49 -4.57 18.86 0.64
CA PHE A 49 -5.97 18.52 0.82
C PHE A 49 -6.76 19.71 1.38
N HIS A 50 -7.88 20.01 0.74
CA HIS A 50 -8.88 20.96 1.20
C HIS A 50 -10.22 20.25 1.36
N HIS A 51 -10.73 20.24 2.58
CA HIS A 51 -12.07 19.81 2.93
C HIS A 51 -12.84 21.02 3.47
N SER A 52 -13.86 21.45 2.73
CA SER A 52 -14.55 22.71 2.97
C SER A 52 -16.04 22.46 3.19
N LEU A 53 -16.59 23.01 4.27
CA LEU A 53 -18.00 22.90 4.60
C LEU A 53 -18.86 23.60 3.53
N VAL A 54 -19.81 22.87 2.95
CA VAL A 54 -20.83 23.41 2.05
C VAL A 54 -22.12 23.67 2.84
N PHE A 55 -22.58 22.69 3.62
CA PHE A 55 -23.76 22.79 4.48
C PHE A 55 -23.71 21.74 5.57
N GLU A 56 -24.10 22.07 6.80
CA GLU A 56 -24.22 21.10 7.90
C GLU A 56 -25.29 21.55 8.89
N ASN A 57 -26.54 21.18 8.64
CA ASN A 57 -27.67 21.44 9.54
C ASN A 57 -28.94 20.65 9.15
N PHE A 58 -30.06 20.90 9.81
CA PHE A 58 -31.39 20.53 9.32
C PHE A 58 -31.78 21.41 8.11
N THR A 59 -32.26 20.76 7.05
CA THR A 59 -32.83 21.42 5.88
C THR A 59 -34.23 21.96 6.17
N ALA A 60 -34.75 22.79 5.27
CA ALA A 60 -36.12 23.29 5.35
C ALA A 60 -37.18 22.16 5.30
N ASP A 61 -36.85 21.03 4.69
CA ASP A 61 -37.72 19.85 4.60
C ASP A 61 -37.62 18.93 5.84
N GLY A 62 -36.88 19.36 6.87
CA GLY A 62 -36.88 18.72 8.19
C GLY A 62 -35.90 17.57 8.38
N TYR A 63 -34.96 17.34 7.46
CA TYR A 63 -33.93 16.31 7.59
C TYR A 63 -32.53 16.90 7.81
N TYR A 64 -31.68 16.22 8.55
CA TYR A 64 -30.28 16.63 8.73
C TYR A 64 -29.47 16.34 7.47
N TYR A 65 -28.68 17.31 7.01
CA TYR A 65 -27.83 17.20 5.83
C TYR A 65 -26.45 17.79 6.15
N ALA A 66 -25.41 17.04 5.82
CA ALA A 66 -24.02 17.44 5.91
C ALA A 66 -23.35 17.22 4.56
N SER A 67 -22.66 18.24 4.05
CA SER A 67 -22.06 18.28 2.72
C SER A 67 -20.79 19.10 2.77
N TYR A 68 -19.77 18.58 2.12
CA TYR A 68 -18.45 19.20 2.03
C TYR A 68 -17.91 19.05 0.62
N ASP A 69 -17.12 20.02 0.18
CA ASP A 69 -16.31 19.93 -1.02
C ASP A 69 -14.92 19.41 -0.65
N ILE A 70 -14.36 18.57 -1.53
CA ILE A 70 -12.98 18.09 -1.42
C ILE A 70 -12.17 18.46 -2.66
N SER A 71 -10.92 18.89 -2.47
CA SER A 71 -9.94 19.04 -3.54
C SER A 71 -8.54 18.69 -3.04
N ALA A 72 -7.77 17.96 -3.84
CA ALA A 72 -6.40 17.56 -3.51
C ALA A 72 -5.63 17.10 -4.75
N SER A 73 -4.30 17.02 -4.62
CA SER A 73 -3.47 16.25 -5.55
C SER A 73 -3.60 14.74 -5.31
N GLU A 74 -3.25 13.92 -6.30
CA GLU A 74 -3.39 12.45 -6.21
C GLU A 74 -2.43 11.79 -5.20
N HIS A 75 -1.26 12.42 -4.94
CA HIS A 75 -0.16 11.84 -4.17
C HIS A 75 -0.02 12.45 -2.77
N GLY A 76 -1.06 12.27 -1.94
CA GLY A 76 -1.03 12.68 -0.53
C GLY A 76 -1.63 11.63 0.39
N GLY A 77 -1.18 11.63 1.65
CA GLY A 77 -1.56 10.59 2.62
C GLY A 77 -1.25 9.17 2.12
N THR A 78 -2.04 8.20 2.56
CA THR A 78 -1.98 6.81 2.06
C THR A 78 -2.67 6.74 0.70
N HIS A 79 -1.91 6.45 -0.35
CA HIS A 79 -2.39 6.46 -1.74
C HIS A 79 -1.73 5.34 -2.56
N ILE A 80 -2.16 5.21 -3.82
CA ILE A 80 -1.57 4.29 -4.80
C ILE A 80 -1.04 5.06 -6.02
N ASP A 81 0.11 4.64 -6.53
CA ASP A 81 0.65 5.17 -7.78
C ASP A 81 0.30 4.24 -8.93
N ALA A 82 -0.49 4.73 -9.89
CA ALA A 82 -0.76 4.00 -11.11
C ALA A 82 0.50 3.92 -11.99
N PRO A 83 0.68 2.87 -12.82
CA PRO A 83 1.82 2.75 -13.72
C PRO A 83 2.06 3.99 -14.59
N ARG A 84 0.98 4.68 -14.98
CA ARG A 84 1.07 5.92 -15.75
C ARG A 84 1.84 7.04 -15.06
N HIS A 85 1.92 7.06 -13.73
CA HIS A 85 2.59 8.10 -12.95
C HIS A 85 4.02 8.36 -13.45
N PHE A 86 4.73 7.31 -13.87
CA PHE A 86 6.08 7.40 -14.44
C PHE A 86 6.24 6.77 -15.83
N ALA A 87 5.20 6.18 -16.41
CA ALA A 87 5.28 5.51 -17.71
C ALA A 87 4.13 5.89 -18.65
N ALA A 88 4.44 6.67 -19.70
CA ALA A 88 3.47 7.10 -20.69
C ALA A 88 2.75 5.91 -21.37
N GLY A 89 1.43 6.06 -21.56
CA GLY A 89 0.58 5.04 -22.20
C GLY A 89 0.32 3.78 -21.37
N LYS A 90 0.66 3.79 -20.07
CA LYS A 90 0.30 2.71 -19.14
C LYS A 90 -1.01 3.02 -18.41
N TRP A 91 -1.46 2.06 -17.60
CA TRP A 91 -2.71 2.16 -16.86
C TRP A 91 -2.78 3.42 -15.99
N THR A 92 -3.88 4.15 -16.13
CA THR A 92 -4.39 5.08 -15.11
C THR A 92 -5.00 4.28 -13.95
N THR A 93 -5.29 4.95 -12.83
CA THR A 93 -5.82 4.30 -11.62
C THR A 93 -7.09 3.50 -11.88
N ASP A 94 -8.01 4.03 -12.70
CA ASP A 94 -9.28 3.38 -13.09
C ASP A 94 -9.09 2.16 -14.02
N GLN A 95 -7.89 1.99 -14.58
CA GLN A 95 -7.55 0.89 -15.49
C GLN A 95 -6.81 -0.26 -14.79
N ILE A 96 -6.44 -0.10 -13.51
CA ILE A 96 -5.78 -1.17 -12.75
C ILE A 96 -6.81 -2.28 -12.49
N PRO A 97 -6.54 -3.54 -12.92
CA PRO A 97 -7.42 -4.66 -12.61
C PRO A 97 -7.60 -4.84 -11.10
N LEU A 98 -8.84 -5.08 -10.65
CA LEU A 98 -9.16 -5.15 -9.22
C LEU A 98 -8.43 -6.30 -8.49
N ASP A 99 -8.18 -7.41 -9.18
CA ASP A 99 -7.41 -8.56 -8.68
C ASP A 99 -5.93 -8.24 -8.42
N HIS A 100 -5.42 -7.11 -8.93
CA HIS A 100 -4.09 -6.60 -8.58
C HIS A 100 -4.08 -5.79 -7.26
N LEU A 101 -5.25 -5.43 -6.72
CA LEU A 101 -5.38 -4.60 -5.52
C LEU A 101 -5.66 -5.42 -4.25
N ILE A 102 -5.85 -6.74 -4.38
CA ILE A 102 -6.17 -7.63 -3.26
C ILE A 102 -5.31 -8.89 -3.39
N GLY A 103 -4.47 -9.15 -2.38
CA GLY A 103 -3.65 -10.36 -2.38
C GLY A 103 -2.80 -10.52 -1.13
N PRO A 104 -2.07 -11.65 -1.03
CA PRO A 104 -1.11 -11.87 0.05
C PRO A 104 -0.03 -10.79 0.07
N ALA A 105 0.35 -10.36 1.27
CA ALA A 105 1.44 -9.41 1.50
C ALA A 105 2.45 -9.98 2.50
N ILE A 106 3.71 -9.54 2.38
CA ILE A 106 4.78 -9.85 3.33
C ILE A 106 5.14 -8.55 4.05
N LYS A 107 5.18 -8.59 5.38
CA LYS A 107 5.76 -7.51 6.18
C LYS A 107 7.26 -7.78 6.36
N ILE A 108 8.10 -6.82 5.96
CA ILE A 108 9.53 -6.85 6.22
C ILE A 108 9.84 -5.71 7.20
N ASP A 109 10.27 -6.04 8.41
CA ASP A 109 10.65 -5.05 9.41
C ASP A 109 12.08 -4.54 9.18
N LEU A 110 12.18 -3.28 8.73
CA LEU A 110 13.42 -2.54 8.51
C LEU A 110 13.55 -1.31 9.41
N SER A 111 12.78 -1.24 10.50
CA SER A 111 12.74 -0.08 11.41
C SER A 111 14.12 0.37 11.89
N THR A 112 15.03 -0.57 12.17
CA THR A 112 16.41 -0.30 12.63
C THR A 112 17.38 0.11 11.51
N LYS A 113 16.94 0.14 10.25
CA LYS A 113 17.75 0.41 9.06
C LYS A 113 17.14 1.52 8.19
N ALA A 114 16.22 2.32 8.72
CA ALA A 114 15.50 3.36 7.98
C ALA A 114 16.42 4.46 7.42
N ASP A 115 17.64 4.60 7.95
CA ASP A 115 18.68 5.53 7.49
C ASP A 115 19.55 4.96 6.34
N LYS A 116 19.28 3.74 5.88
CA LYS A 116 20.08 3.06 4.85
C LYS A 116 19.39 3.02 3.50
N LEU A 117 20.19 3.07 2.43
CA LEU A 117 19.72 2.75 1.09
C LEU A 117 19.39 1.26 0.99
N ILE A 118 18.12 0.97 0.72
CA ILE A 118 17.63 -0.40 0.54
C ILE A 118 17.56 -0.71 -0.95
N GLY A 119 18.55 -1.46 -1.43
CA GLY A 119 18.58 -1.95 -2.80
C GLY A 119 17.99 -3.36 -2.94
N LEU A 120 17.79 -3.79 -4.18
CA LEU A 120 17.27 -5.13 -4.49
C LEU A 120 18.15 -6.24 -3.88
N SER A 121 19.48 -6.07 -3.89
CA SER A 121 20.41 -7.04 -3.29
C SER A 121 20.16 -7.23 -1.79
N PHE A 122 19.93 -6.12 -1.07
CA PHE A 122 19.62 -6.16 0.36
C PHE A 122 18.32 -6.92 0.63
N ILE A 123 17.28 -6.65 -0.16
CA ILE A 123 15.97 -7.33 0.00
C ILE A 123 16.12 -8.83 -0.26
N ILE A 124 16.84 -9.22 -1.33
CA ILE A 124 17.07 -10.63 -1.66
C ILE A 124 17.82 -11.33 -0.53
N THR A 125 18.93 -10.74 -0.06
CA THR A 125 19.71 -11.30 1.06
C THR A 125 18.85 -11.44 2.31
N TYR A 126 18.10 -10.40 2.67
CA TYR A 126 17.22 -10.44 3.85
C TYR A 126 16.16 -11.54 3.73
N MET A 127 15.52 -11.67 2.55
CA MET A 127 14.50 -12.69 2.33
C MET A 127 15.08 -14.10 2.39
N LEU A 128 16.27 -14.32 1.84
CA LEU A 128 16.98 -15.60 1.91
C LEU A 128 17.34 -15.99 3.34
N GLU A 129 17.89 -15.05 4.11
CA GLU A 129 18.30 -15.27 5.51
C GLU A 129 17.10 -15.51 6.44
N ASN A 130 15.94 -14.94 6.10
CA ASN A 130 14.76 -14.94 6.98
C ASN A 130 13.58 -15.72 6.40
N ILE A 131 13.79 -16.59 5.40
CA ILE A 131 12.69 -17.21 4.65
C ILE A 131 11.72 -17.97 5.54
N LEU A 132 12.20 -18.72 6.54
CA LEU A 132 11.35 -19.45 7.49
C LEU A 132 10.50 -18.51 8.36
N LYS A 133 11.05 -17.36 8.74
CA LYS A 133 10.33 -16.34 9.53
C LYS A 133 9.29 -15.63 8.68
N ILE A 134 9.66 -15.26 7.45
CA ILE A 134 8.76 -14.61 6.48
C ILE A 134 7.57 -15.52 6.17
N LEU A 135 7.79 -16.81 5.92
CA LEU A 135 6.72 -17.76 5.68
C LEU A 135 5.77 -17.88 6.88
N GLY A 136 6.28 -17.76 8.11
CA GLY A 136 5.47 -17.73 9.34
C GLY A 136 4.70 -16.42 9.54
N GLU A 137 5.17 -15.29 9.02
CA GLU A 137 4.48 -13.99 9.09
C GLU A 137 3.44 -13.80 7.98
N VAL A 138 3.66 -14.36 6.78
CA VAL A 138 2.64 -14.44 5.72
C VAL A 138 1.36 -15.12 6.24
N MET A 139 1.53 -16.13 7.10
CA MET A 139 0.42 -16.82 7.77
C MET A 139 -0.24 -16.03 8.90
N ARG A 140 0.25 -14.85 9.30
CA ARG A 140 -0.26 -14.08 10.45
C ARG A 140 -0.85 -12.72 10.09
N VAL A 141 -0.55 -12.20 8.90
CA VAL A 141 -1.06 -10.90 8.42
C VAL A 141 -2.40 -11.04 7.68
N THR A 142 -2.75 -12.27 7.26
CA THR A 142 -4.08 -12.64 6.77
C THR A 142 -4.96 -13.19 7.87
#